data_AF-A0A355C623-F1
#
_entry.id   AF-A0A355C623-F1
#
_cell.length_a   1.000
_cell.length_b   1.000
_cell.length_c   1.000
_cell.angle_alpha   90.00
_cell.angle_beta   90.00
_cell.angle_gamma   90.00
#
_symmetry.space_group_name_H-M   'P 1'
#
loop_
_entity.id
_entity.type
_entity.pdbx_description
1 polymer ?
#
loop_
_entity_poly.entity_id
_entity_poly.type
_entity_poly.pdbx_seq_one_letter_code
_entity_poly.pdbx_strand_id
1 'polypeptide(L)'
;MKLTYLVSALFLAVATLSCNRNNDQDLDHGHVDNLQLISYSDGFEMFAEATPFAVGHESEILAHFTRLENFKPLENGSVTA
;
A
#
# COMPACT_ATOMS: atom_id res chain seq x y z
N MET A 1 -47.28 -33.19 8.07
CA MET A 1 -46.09 -32.60 7.42
C MET A 1 -44.86 -33.11 8.16
N LYS A 2 -44.05 -33.99 7.56
CA LYS A 2 -42.91 -34.63 8.27
C LYS A 2 -41.96 -33.55 8.77
N LEU A 3 -41.49 -33.68 10.02
CA LEU A 3 -40.57 -32.74 10.69
C LEU A 3 -39.32 -32.43 9.83
N THR A 4 -38.92 -33.39 9.00
CA THR A 4 -37.84 -33.25 8.00
C THR A 4 -38.09 -32.11 7.01
N TYR A 5 -39.33 -31.85 6.60
CA TYR A 5 -39.64 -30.75 5.69
C TYR A 5 -39.54 -29.39 6.38
N LEU A 6 -39.87 -29.30 7.66
CA LEU A 6 -39.71 -28.08 8.45
C LEU A 6 -38.24 -27.75 8.67
N VAL A 7 -37.42 -28.75 9.00
CA VAL A 7 -35.96 -28.59 9.14
C VAL A 7 -35.33 -28.20 7.81
N SER A 8 -35.73 -28.85 6.70
CA SER A 8 -35.20 -28.53 5.38
C SER A 8 -35.59 -27.13 4.90
N ALA A 9 -36.81 -26.67 5.19
CA ALA A 9 -37.25 -25.31 4.85
C ALA A 9 -36.51 -24.24 5.67
N LEU A 10 -36.21 -24.52 6.94
CA LEU A 10 -35.45 -23.62 7.81
C LEU A 10 -34.00 -23.45 7.33
N PHE A 11 -33.33 -24.54 6.94
CA PHE A 11 -31.98 -24.47 6.37
C PHE A 11 -31.93 -23.65 5.07
N LEU A 12 -32.95 -23.79 4.22
CA LEU A 12 -33.03 -23.05 2.96
C LEU A 12 -33.24 -21.54 3.19
N ALA A 13 -34.03 -21.15 4.20
CA ALA A 13 -34.27 -19.76 4.56
C ALA A 13 -33.02 -19.07 5.18
N VAL A 14 -32.19 -19.83 5.91
CA VAL A 14 -30.94 -19.30 6.49
C VAL A 14 -29.87 -19.09 5.40
N ALA A 15 -29.85 -19.90 4.35
CA ALA A 15 -28.90 -19.76 3.25
C ALA A 15 -29.08 -18.44 2.45
N THR A 16 -30.29 -17.89 2.41
CA THR A 16 -30.56 -16.61 1.72
C THR A 16 -30.18 -15.37 2.54
N LEU A 17 -29.75 -15.53 3.79
CA LEU A 17 -29.21 -14.44 4.62
C LEU A 17 -27.71 -14.15 4.34
N SER A 18 -27.12 -14.76 3.31
CA SER A 18 -25.79 -14.39 2.81
C SER A 18 -25.85 -12.96 2.25
N CYS A 19 -25.45 -12.01 3.08
CA CYS A 19 -25.48 -10.58 2.82
C CYS A 19 -24.95 -10.23 1.42
N ASN A 20 -25.77 -9.52 0.64
CA ASN A 20 -25.28 -8.69 -0.46
C ASN A 20 -24.56 -7.48 0.15
N ARG A 21 -23.30 -7.67 0.52
CA ARG A 21 -22.41 -6.54 0.74
C ARG A 21 -22.17 -6.00 -0.66
N ASN A 22 -22.79 -4.85 -0.98
CA ASN A 22 -22.24 -4.00 -2.02
C ASN A 22 -20.82 -3.70 -1.54
N ASN A 23 -19.87 -4.49 -2.00
CA ASN A 23 -18.51 -4.02 -2.07
C ASN A 23 -18.61 -2.93 -3.14
N ASP A 24 -18.95 -1.72 -2.72
CA ASP A 24 -18.20 -0.58 -3.22
C ASP A 24 -16.77 -0.98 -2.91
N GLN A 25 -16.15 -1.63 -3.90
CA GLN A 25 -14.73 -1.66 -4.02
C GLN A 25 -14.45 -0.18 -4.20
N ASP A 26 -14.20 0.52 -3.08
CA ASP A 26 -13.08 1.43 -3.07
C ASP A 26 -11.96 0.58 -3.67
N LEU A 27 -11.81 0.73 -4.97
CA LEU A 27 -10.52 0.58 -5.63
C LEU A 27 -9.70 1.66 -4.93
N ASP A 28 -9.27 1.36 -3.71
CA ASP A 28 -8.04 1.83 -3.15
C ASP A 28 -7.04 1.43 -4.22
N HIS A 29 -6.84 2.37 -5.15
CA HIS A 29 -5.96 2.23 -6.28
C HIS A 29 -4.62 1.98 -5.62
N GLY A 30 -4.22 0.70 -5.58
CA GLY A 30 -3.07 0.25 -4.84
C GLY A 30 -1.97 1.26 -5.08
N HIS A 31 -1.63 1.99 -4.02
CA HIS A 31 -0.60 3.02 -4.08
C HIS A 31 0.61 2.29 -4.66
N VAL A 32 0.92 2.56 -5.93
CA VAL A 32 2.12 2.01 -6.51
C VAL A 32 3.21 2.89 -5.96
N ASP A 33 3.60 2.56 -4.74
CA ASP A 33 4.58 3.32 -3.98
C ASP A 33 5.83 3.42 -4.84
N ASN A 34 6.35 4.65 -4.97
CA ASN A 34 7.60 4.86 -5.67
C ASN A 34 8.67 3.97 -5.05
N LEU A 35 9.50 3.36 -5.89
CA LEU A 35 10.64 2.60 -5.42
C LEU A 35 11.61 3.55 -4.74
N GLN A 36 11.76 3.43 -3.42
CA GLN A 36 12.71 4.21 -2.63
C GLN A 36 13.98 3.40 -2.39
N LEU A 37 15.13 3.97 -2.75
CA LEU A 37 16.44 3.35 -2.63
C LEU A 37 17.37 4.27 -1.87
N ILE A 38 18.16 3.69 -0.97
CA ILE A 38 19.24 4.40 -0.29
C ILE A 38 20.54 3.62 -0.46
N SER A 39 21.63 4.34 -0.77
CA SER A 39 22.96 3.77 -0.92
C SER A 39 24.01 4.72 -0.35
N TYR A 40 25.11 4.14 0.12
CA TYR A 40 26.23 4.88 0.71
C TYR A 40 27.54 4.56 -0.01
N SER A 41 28.42 5.55 -0.02
CA SER A 41 29.82 5.46 -0.40
C SER A 41 30.65 6.27 0.60
N ASP A 42 31.98 6.23 0.50
CA ASP A 42 32.87 6.91 1.46
C ASP A 42 32.58 8.42 1.61
N GLY A 43 32.13 9.09 0.54
CA GLY A 43 31.89 10.54 0.53
C GLY A 43 30.42 10.97 0.42
N PHE A 44 29.51 10.05 0.07
CA PHE A 44 28.14 10.39 -0.26
C PHE A 44 27.13 9.37 0.23
N GLU A 45 25.98 9.87 0.68
CA GLU A 45 24.70 9.15 0.66
C GLU A 45 23.95 9.55 -0.60
N MET A 46 23.31 8.58 -1.24
CA MET A 46 22.35 8.77 -2.32
C MET A 46 21.01 8.20 -1.87
N PHE A 47 19.99 9.04 -1.82
CA PHE A 47 18.59 8.64 -1.70
C PHE A 47 17.90 8.87 -3.05
N ALA A 48 17.18 7.88 -3.56
CA ALA A 48 16.49 7.98 -4.84
C ALA A 48 15.08 7.43 -4.75
N GLU A 49 14.16 8.05 -5.48
CA GLU A 49 12.80 7.59 -5.68
C GLU A 49 12.56 7.40 -7.17
N ALA A 50 11.93 6.30 -7.56
CA ALA A 50 11.58 6.04 -8.94
C ALA A 50 10.12 5.61 -9.06
N THR A 51 9.39 6.17 -10.02
CA THR A 51 8.09 5.59 -10.39
C THR A 51 8.30 4.20 -11.01
N PRO A 52 7.31 3.30 -10.92
CA PRO A 52 7.46 1.93 -11.37
C PRO A 52 7.91 1.80 -12.84
N PHE A 53 8.82 0.87 -13.09
CA PHE A 53 9.25 0.55 -14.46
C PHE A 53 8.22 -0.32 -15.16
N ALA A 54 7.37 0.28 -15.99
CA ALA A 54 6.36 -0.41 -16.80
C ALA A 54 6.68 -0.30 -18.30
N VAL A 55 6.44 -1.38 -19.04
CA VAL A 55 6.72 -1.42 -20.48
C VAL A 55 5.91 -0.35 -21.22
N GLY A 56 6.59 0.50 -21.98
CA GLY A 56 5.95 1.56 -22.76
C GLY A 56 5.58 2.82 -21.97
N HIS A 57 5.96 2.90 -20.69
CA HIS A 57 5.75 4.08 -19.86
C HIS A 57 7.09 4.70 -19.44
N GLU A 58 7.12 6.03 -19.36
CA GLU A 58 8.25 6.75 -18.77
C GLU A 58 8.26 6.55 -17.25
N SER A 59 9.45 6.36 -16.69
CA SER A 59 9.67 6.30 -15.26
C SER A 59 10.44 7.55 -14.84
N GLU A 60 9.91 8.27 -13.87
CA GLU A 60 10.54 9.45 -13.29
C GLU A 60 11.46 9.01 -12.16
N ILE A 61 12.68 9.53 -12.15
CA ILE A 61 13.68 9.25 -11.12
C ILE A 61 14.07 10.57 -10.46
N LEU A 62 13.85 10.67 -9.16
CA LEU A 62 14.35 11.74 -8.31
C LEU A 62 15.52 11.21 -7.49
N ALA A 63 16.63 11.94 -7.41
CA ALA A 63 17.76 11.55 -6.60
C ALA A 63 18.31 12.73 -5.79
N HIS A 64 18.52 12.49 -4.50
CA HIS A 64 19.15 13.38 -3.55
C HIS A 64 20.53 12.84 -3.19
N PHE A 65 21.55 13.68 -3.36
CA PHE A 65 22.91 13.35 -2.99
C PHE A 65 23.32 14.20 -1.79
N THR A 66 23.71 13.53 -0.72
CA THR A 66 24.19 14.16 0.50
C THR A 66 25.69 13.94 0.59
N ARG A 67 26.47 15.03 0.68
CA ARG A 67 27.89 14.97 1.00
C ARG A 67 28.06 14.63 2.48
N LEU A 68 28.73 13.51 2.77
CA LEU A 68 28.91 13.05 4.14
C LEU A 68 29.95 13.89 4.90
N GLU A 69 30.91 14.50 4.20
CA GLU A 69 31.96 15.34 4.80
C GLU A 69 31.43 16.51 5.65
N ASN A 70 30.24 17.01 5.31
CA ASN A 70 29.64 18.19 5.92
C ASN A 70 28.16 17.99 6.29
N PHE A 71 27.67 16.75 6.25
CA PHE A 71 26.33 16.42 6.71
C PHE A 71 26.21 16.64 8.23
N LYS A 72 25.14 17.33 8.64
CA LYS A 72 24.84 17.57 10.05
C LYS A 72 23.43 17.04 10.34
N PRO A 73 23.29 15.89 11.01
CA PRO A 73 21.97 15.37 11.36
C PRO A 73 21.29 16.30 12.37
N LEU A 74 19.96 16.37 12.29
CA LEU A 74 19.17 17.04 13.32
C LEU A 74 19.18 16.17 14.59
N GLU A 75 19.84 16.63 15.64
CA GLU A 75 19.94 15.89 16.91
C GLU A 75 18.65 15.93 17.72
N ASN A 76 17.89 17.03 17.59
CA ASN A 76 16.64 17.25 18.30
C ASN A 76 15.63 17.89 17.34
N GLY A 77 14.39 17.41 17.37
CA GLY A 77 13.29 17.94 16.58
C GLY A 77 11.96 17.64 17.28
N SER A 78 10.98 18.53 17.11
CA SER A 78 9.61 18.33 17.58
C SER A 78 8.69 18.40 16.38
N VAL A 79 7.88 17.36 16.17
CA VAL A 79 6.86 17.35 15.13
C VAL A 79 5.61 18.01 15.70
N THR A 80 5.23 19.17 15.17
CA THR A 80 3.99 19.87 15.53
C THR A 80 2.98 19.72 14.41
N ALA A 81 1.71 19.44 14.75
CA ALA A 81 0.59 19.32 13.82
C ALA A 81 -0.14 20.65 13.61
#